data_AF-U7R895-F1
#
_entry.id   AF-U7R895-F1
#
_cell.length_a   1.000
_cell.length_b   1.000
_cell.length_c   1.000
_cell.angle_alpha   90.00
_cell.angle_beta   90.00
_cell.angle_gamma   90.00
#
_symmetry.space_group_name_H-M   'P 1'
#
loop_
_entity.id
_entity.type
_entity.pdbx_description
1 polymer ?
#
loop_
_entity_poly.entity_id
_entity_poly.type
_entity_poly.pdbx_seq_one_letter_code
_entity_poly.pdbx_strand_id
1 'polypeptide(L)'
;MKVAILNYTGTVGKTTVAAHLLSPRMNNAQIFAIESINETAEGLGVDVEKINGNKFRDLFKKIMLEDDAIIDIGASNIEDFMNNMIKFDDSHEEFDYFVIPVTSGTKEQKETIQMLDTLSGIGIPQEKIRIVFNRVDSDVDDEFPFILARYKKEKNFTLNKKCTIFENELFDALSIKGLTVDALLSDTTDYKSLLKANKEASDKERNMWADMFGLKSLAKGVKRNLDYVYDNLF
;
A
#
# COMPACT_ATOMS: atom_id res chain seq x y z
N MET A 1 -1.10 -6.92 -14.94
CA MET A 1 -1.85 -7.06 -13.69
C MET A 1 -2.31 -5.71 -13.18
N LYS A 2 -3.62 -5.53 -12.99
CA LYS A 2 -4.26 -4.28 -12.56
C LYS A 2 -4.84 -4.45 -11.15
N VAL A 3 -4.33 -3.68 -10.19
CA VAL A 3 -4.68 -3.82 -8.77
C VAL A 3 -5.30 -2.53 -8.24
N ALA A 4 -6.53 -2.62 -7.74
CA ALA A 4 -7.16 -1.53 -6.99
C ALA A 4 -6.89 -1.68 -5.50
N ILE A 5 -6.49 -0.59 -4.83
CA ILE A 5 -6.27 -0.55 -3.39
C ILE A 5 -7.31 0.37 -2.76
N LEU A 6 -8.09 -0.16 -1.82
CA LEU A 6 -9.23 0.56 -1.26
C LEU A 6 -9.52 0.12 0.17
N ASN A 7 -9.97 1.08 0.96
CA ASN A 7 -10.54 0.89 2.30
C ASN A 7 -11.23 2.20 2.71
N TYR A 8 -12.45 2.11 3.24
CA TYR A 8 -13.20 3.27 3.77
C TYR A 8 -12.42 4.03 4.83
N THR A 9 -11.53 3.37 5.56
CA THR A 9 -10.67 4.05 6.51
C THR A 9 -9.49 4.73 5.81
N GLY A 10 -9.29 6.02 6.10
CA GLY A 10 -8.03 6.71 5.84
C GLY A 10 -6.85 6.07 6.61
N THR A 11 -5.62 6.41 6.24
CA THR A 11 -4.40 6.09 7.01
C THR A 11 -4.09 4.60 7.30
N VAL A 12 -4.84 3.64 6.75
CA VAL A 12 -4.53 2.20 6.87
C VAL A 12 -3.33 1.73 6.02
N GLY A 13 -2.66 2.65 5.31
CA GLY A 13 -1.46 2.38 4.53
C GLY A 13 -1.68 2.00 3.06
N LYS A 14 -2.78 2.44 2.43
CA LYS A 14 -3.04 2.20 1.00
C LYS A 14 -1.87 2.64 0.10
N THR A 15 -1.44 3.89 0.25
CA THR A 15 -0.32 4.45 -0.51
C THR A 15 1.02 3.76 -0.19
N THR A 16 1.24 3.35 1.07
CA THR A 16 2.42 2.56 1.46
C THR A 16 2.44 1.21 0.74
N VAL A 17 1.30 0.52 0.67
CA VAL A 17 1.14 -0.73 -0.07
C VAL A 17 1.37 -0.49 -1.57
N ALA A 18 0.80 0.57 -2.15
CA ALA A 18 1.02 0.92 -3.55
C ALA A 18 2.51 1.12 -3.87
N ALA A 19 3.17 2.00 -3.11
CA ALA A 19 4.51 2.49 -3.38
C ALA A 19 5.63 1.50 -3.01
N HIS A 20 5.46 0.72 -1.93
CA HIS A 20 6.54 -0.11 -1.41
C HIS A 20 6.29 -1.61 -1.54
N LEU A 21 5.03 -2.07 -1.49
CA LEU A 21 4.72 -3.48 -1.69
C LEU A 21 4.58 -3.78 -3.19
N LEU A 22 3.64 -3.10 -3.84
CA LEU A 22 3.16 -3.47 -5.17
C LEU A 22 4.06 -2.97 -6.29
N SER A 23 4.25 -1.65 -6.43
CA SER A 23 4.92 -1.07 -7.61
C SER A 23 6.27 -1.73 -7.89
N PRO A 24 7.20 -1.86 -6.92
CA PRO A 24 8.50 -2.49 -7.18
C PRO A 24 8.45 -3.96 -7.60
N ARG A 25 7.39 -4.69 -7.23
CA ARG A 25 7.21 -6.12 -7.52
C ARG A 25 6.32 -6.38 -8.73
N MET A 26 5.66 -5.33 -9.21
CA MET A 26 4.91 -5.28 -10.45
C MET A 26 5.70 -4.52 -11.53
N ASN A 27 6.99 -4.81 -11.69
CA ASN A 27 7.86 -4.17 -12.70
C ASN A 27 7.92 -2.62 -12.63
N ASN A 28 7.80 -2.05 -11.42
CA ASN A 28 7.63 -0.61 -11.22
C ASN A 28 6.35 -0.06 -11.87
N ALA A 29 5.24 -0.80 -11.77
CA ALA A 29 3.93 -0.43 -12.29
C ALA A 29 3.54 1.00 -11.90
N GLN A 30 2.87 1.68 -12.83
CA GLN A 30 2.39 3.04 -12.62
C GLN A 30 1.32 3.07 -11.53
N ILE A 31 1.44 4.07 -10.64
CA ILE A 31 0.45 4.33 -9.59
C ILE A 31 -0.45 5.48 -10.03
N PHE A 32 -1.74 5.21 -10.11
CA PHE A 32 -2.80 6.18 -10.30
C PHE A 32 -3.46 6.45 -8.94
N ALA A 33 -3.23 7.62 -8.35
CA ALA A 33 -3.88 8.01 -7.10
C ALA A 33 -5.18 8.76 -7.38
N ILE A 34 -6.30 8.24 -6.87
CA ILE A 34 -7.60 8.90 -6.93
C ILE A 34 -7.80 9.69 -5.65
N GLU A 35 -7.59 11.00 -5.75
CA GLU A 35 -7.71 11.91 -4.61
C GLU A 35 -8.68 13.04 -4.91
N SER A 36 -9.25 13.60 -3.84
CA SER A 36 -9.91 14.90 -3.98
C SER A 36 -8.81 15.95 -4.16
N ILE A 37 -9.05 16.98 -5.00
CA ILE A 37 -8.05 17.94 -5.49
C ILE A 37 -7.24 18.68 -4.40
N ASN A 38 -7.54 18.47 -3.11
CA ASN A 38 -7.06 19.28 -2.00
C ASN A 38 -5.84 18.75 -1.22
N GLU A 39 -5.17 17.67 -1.64
CA GLU A 39 -3.94 17.22 -0.96
C GLU A 39 -2.76 17.04 -1.93
N THR A 40 -1.72 17.83 -1.71
CA THR A 40 -0.39 17.72 -2.32
C THR A 40 0.29 16.42 -1.89
N ALA A 41 -0.16 15.27 -2.43
CA ALA A 41 0.56 14.00 -2.32
C ALA A 41 1.84 14.05 -3.17
N GLU A 42 2.92 14.57 -2.58
CA GLU A 42 4.32 14.33 -2.99
C GLU A 42 5.03 13.85 -1.73
N GLY A 43 4.78 12.60 -1.32
CA GLY A 43 5.25 12.09 -0.02
C GLY A 43 6.25 10.93 -0.09
N LEU A 44 6.19 10.07 -1.12
CA LEU A 44 6.91 8.79 -1.10
C LEU A 44 8.01 8.65 -2.15
N GLY A 45 8.31 9.71 -2.91
CA GLY A 45 9.37 9.67 -3.94
C GLY A 45 9.11 8.72 -5.10
N VAL A 46 7.84 8.38 -5.35
CA VAL A 46 7.38 7.57 -6.50
C VAL A 46 6.61 8.47 -7.46
N ASP A 47 6.73 8.21 -8.76
CA ASP A 47 5.91 8.90 -9.77
C ASP A 47 4.45 8.43 -9.63
N VAL A 48 3.57 9.36 -9.26
CA VAL A 48 2.16 9.10 -8.98
C VAL A 48 1.32 10.03 -9.83
N GLU A 49 0.49 9.45 -10.69
CA GLU A 49 -0.46 10.23 -11.46
C GLU A 49 -1.73 10.48 -10.64
N LYS A 50 -2.00 11.74 -10.32
CA LYS A 50 -3.21 12.14 -9.59
C LYS A 50 -4.39 12.32 -10.53
N ILE A 51 -5.49 11.66 -10.21
CA ILE A 51 -6.75 11.77 -10.94
C ILE A 51 -7.84 12.22 -9.97
N ASN A 52 -8.59 13.25 -10.37
CA ASN A 52 -9.78 13.66 -9.64
C ASN A 52 -10.85 12.55 -9.74
N GLY A 53 -11.49 12.18 -8.62
CA GLY A 53 -12.56 11.17 -8.56
C GLY A 53 -13.66 11.31 -9.62
N ASN A 54 -13.95 12.54 -10.07
CA ASN A 54 -14.94 12.82 -11.12
C ASN A 54 -14.48 12.44 -12.54
N LYS A 55 -13.21 12.03 -12.72
CA LYS A 55 -12.59 11.66 -14.00
C LYS A 55 -12.41 10.15 -14.17
N PHE A 56 -13.30 9.34 -13.60
CA PHE A 56 -13.23 7.87 -13.73
C PHE A 56 -13.09 7.38 -15.17
N ARG A 57 -13.77 8.01 -16.13
CA ARG A 57 -13.67 7.64 -17.56
C ARG A 57 -12.25 7.81 -18.11
N ASP A 58 -11.53 8.84 -17.67
CA ASP A 58 -10.16 9.08 -18.12
C ASP A 58 -9.20 8.10 -17.45
N LEU A 59 -9.39 7.83 -16.15
CA LEU A 59 -8.68 6.77 -15.43
C LEU A 59 -8.83 5.42 -16.13
N PHE A 60 -10.08 5.03 -16.43
CA PHE A 60 -10.38 3.74 -17.05
C PHE A 60 -9.66 3.59 -18.39
N LYS A 61 -9.70 4.62 -19.25
CA LYS A 61 -8.95 4.62 -20.52
C LYS A 61 -7.45 4.45 -20.32
N LYS A 62 -6.87 5.09 -19.29
CA LYS A 62 -5.44 4.98 -19.00
C LYS A 62 -5.08 3.58 -18.54
N ILE A 63 -5.83 3.04 -17.57
CA ILE A 63 -5.63 1.66 -17.09
C ILE A 63 -5.74 0.66 -18.24
N MET A 64 -6.69 0.83 -19.16
CA MET A 64 -6.82 -0.07 -20.32
C MET A 64 -5.59 -0.10 -21.24
N LEU A 65 -4.76 0.95 -21.24
CA LEU A 65 -3.55 1.04 -22.05
C LEU A 65 -2.31 0.47 -21.34
N GLU A 66 -2.40 0.20 -20.04
CA GLU A 66 -1.32 -0.34 -19.23
C GLU A 66 -1.45 -1.87 -19.06
N ASP A 67 -0.31 -2.57 -19.16
CA ASP A 67 -0.24 -3.99 -18.82
C ASP A 67 -0.31 -4.19 -17.30
N ASP A 68 0.47 -3.39 -16.55
CA ASP A 68 0.53 -3.38 -15.09
C ASP A 68 0.15 -2.01 -14.54
N ALA A 69 -0.84 -1.94 -13.65
CA ALA A 69 -1.29 -0.69 -13.05
C ALA A 69 -1.72 -0.86 -11.60
N ILE A 70 -1.48 0.16 -10.78
CA ILE A 70 -1.90 0.23 -9.39
C ILE A 70 -2.80 1.44 -9.22
N ILE A 71 -4.00 1.24 -8.69
CA ILE A 71 -4.98 2.29 -8.48
C ILE A 71 -5.11 2.49 -6.97
N ASP A 72 -4.50 3.55 -6.44
CA ASP A 72 -4.57 3.91 -5.02
C ASP A 72 -5.79 4.83 -4.80
N ILE A 73 -6.83 4.30 -4.16
CA ILE A 73 -8.12 5.00 -4.03
C ILE A 73 -8.20 5.63 -2.65
N GLY A 74 -8.14 6.97 -2.61
CA GLY A 74 -8.33 7.74 -1.40
C GLY A 74 -9.70 7.44 -0.76
N ALA A 75 -9.74 7.38 0.57
CA ALA A 75 -10.95 6.99 1.31
C ALA A 75 -12.19 7.86 0.95
N SER A 76 -11.96 9.14 0.67
CA SER A 76 -12.99 10.10 0.28
C SER A 76 -13.57 9.89 -1.13
N ASN A 77 -12.94 9.07 -1.97
CA ASN A 77 -13.35 8.81 -3.35
C ASN A 77 -13.92 7.40 -3.58
N ILE A 78 -14.01 6.58 -2.54
CA ILE A 78 -14.42 5.17 -2.69
C ILE A 78 -15.87 5.05 -3.17
N GLU A 79 -16.80 5.82 -2.60
CA GLU A 79 -18.20 5.75 -3.03
C GLU A 79 -18.35 6.10 -4.50
N ASP A 80 -17.71 7.18 -4.94
CA ASP A 80 -17.74 7.61 -6.34
C ASP A 80 -17.06 6.58 -7.26
N PHE A 81 -15.93 6.01 -6.84
CA PHE A 81 -15.25 4.96 -7.60
C PHE A 81 -16.14 3.73 -7.78
N MET A 82 -16.76 3.24 -6.70
CA MET A 82 -17.65 2.07 -6.73
C MET A 82 -18.89 2.33 -7.58
N ASN A 83 -19.51 3.50 -7.43
CA ASN A 83 -20.66 3.89 -8.25
C ASN A 83 -20.33 3.96 -9.74
N ASN A 84 -19.13 4.41 -10.09
CA ASN A 84 -18.70 4.43 -11.48
C ASN A 84 -18.42 3.00 -11.98
N MET A 85 -17.75 2.16 -11.21
CA MET A 85 -17.49 0.76 -11.57
C MET A 85 -18.80 -0.03 -11.83
N ILE A 86 -19.87 0.26 -11.09
CA ILE A 86 -21.20 -0.34 -11.34
C ILE A 86 -21.84 0.17 -12.64
N LYS A 87 -21.63 1.45 -13.00
CA LYS A 87 -22.25 2.09 -14.18
C LYS A 87 -21.61 1.69 -15.50
N PHE A 88 -20.32 1.33 -15.48
CA PHE A 88 -19.62 0.85 -16.66
C PHE A 88 -19.68 -0.69 -16.64
N ASP A 89 -20.58 -1.24 -17.45
CA ASP A 89 -20.68 -2.69 -17.68
C ASP A 89 -19.27 -3.25 -17.98
N ASP A 90 -18.96 -4.42 -17.40
CA ASP A 90 -17.69 -5.14 -17.48
C ASP A 90 -16.45 -4.39 -16.90
N SER A 91 -16.57 -3.17 -16.35
CA SER A 91 -15.39 -2.44 -15.85
C SER A 91 -14.70 -3.06 -14.64
N HIS A 92 -15.41 -3.89 -13.87
CA HIS A 92 -14.83 -4.67 -12.79
C HIS A 92 -14.00 -5.86 -13.29
N GLU A 93 -14.18 -6.29 -14.55
CA GLU A 93 -13.37 -7.35 -15.17
C GLU A 93 -11.94 -6.89 -15.43
N GLU A 94 -11.74 -5.58 -15.64
CA GLU A 94 -10.43 -4.97 -15.87
C GLU A 94 -9.51 -5.02 -14.64
N PHE A 95 -10.06 -5.17 -13.44
CA PHE A 95 -9.26 -5.33 -12.23
C PHE A 95 -9.01 -6.80 -11.94
N ASP A 96 -7.75 -7.18 -11.86
CA ASP A 96 -7.35 -8.53 -11.47
C ASP A 96 -7.59 -8.74 -9.98
N TYR A 97 -7.25 -7.74 -9.16
CA TYR A 97 -7.37 -7.81 -7.71
C TYR A 97 -7.80 -6.49 -7.06
N PHE A 98 -8.54 -6.64 -5.96
CA PHE A 98 -8.90 -5.60 -5.00
C PHE A 98 -8.16 -5.88 -3.70
N VAL A 99 -7.11 -5.11 -3.42
CA VAL A 99 -6.28 -5.25 -2.22
C VAL A 99 -6.80 -4.33 -1.12
N ILE A 100 -7.13 -4.91 0.02
CA ILE A 100 -7.74 -4.23 1.16
C ILE A 100 -6.76 -4.25 2.35
N PRO A 101 -5.94 -3.21 2.53
CA PRO A 101 -5.10 -3.10 3.71
C PRO A 101 -5.94 -2.77 4.94
N VAL A 102 -5.62 -3.38 6.08
CA VAL A 102 -6.31 -3.16 7.36
C VAL A 102 -5.31 -3.08 8.51
N THR A 103 -5.57 -2.19 9.47
CA THR A 103 -4.81 -2.09 10.73
C THR A 103 -5.61 -2.67 11.90
N SER A 104 -4.96 -2.94 13.03
CA SER A 104 -5.54 -3.68 14.17
C SER A 104 -6.65 -2.91 14.92
N GLY A 105 -6.85 -1.63 14.64
CA GLY A 105 -7.88 -0.83 15.29
C GLY A 105 -9.31 -1.35 15.04
N THR A 106 -10.14 -1.30 16.08
CA THR A 106 -11.50 -1.88 16.04
C THR A 106 -12.41 -1.19 15.02
N LYS A 107 -12.23 0.13 14.82
CA LYS A 107 -13.02 0.89 13.86
C LYS A 107 -12.62 0.49 12.44
N GLU A 108 -11.32 0.43 12.20
CA GLU A 108 -10.68 0.09 10.93
C GLU A 108 -11.08 -1.32 10.48
N GLN A 109 -11.08 -2.30 11.39
CA GLN A 109 -11.56 -3.64 11.07
C GLN A 109 -13.04 -3.69 10.71
N LYS A 110 -13.90 -2.92 11.41
CA LYS A 110 -15.34 -2.87 11.10
C LYS A 110 -15.63 -2.21 9.76
N GLU A 111 -14.98 -1.09 9.48
CA GLU A 111 -15.07 -0.40 8.18
C GLU A 111 -14.51 -1.27 7.04
N THR A 112 -13.44 -2.01 7.30
CA THR A 112 -12.92 -3.02 6.37
C THR A 112 -13.98 -4.09 6.07
N ILE A 113 -14.67 -4.62 7.09
CA ILE A 113 -15.76 -5.59 6.87
C ILE A 113 -16.87 -5.00 5.99
N GLN A 114 -17.25 -3.74 6.21
CA GLN A 114 -18.23 -3.06 5.35
C GLN A 114 -17.74 -2.97 3.89
N MET A 115 -16.47 -2.65 3.67
CA MET A 115 -15.87 -2.62 2.33
C MET A 115 -15.95 -3.99 1.64
N LEU A 116 -15.64 -5.06 2.36
CA LEU A 116 -15.69 -6.44 1.84
C LEU A 116 -17.13 -6.84 1.47
N ASP A 117 -18.09 -6.44 2.30
CA ASP A 117 -19.51 -6.69 2.06
C ASP A 117 -20.02 -5.91 0.85
N THR A 118 -19.58 -4.66 0.67
CA THR A 118 -19.88 -3.85 -0.52
C THR A 118 -19.32 -4.51 -1.78
N LEU A 119 -18.04 -4.91 -1.79
CA LEU A 119 -17.41 -5.56 -2.97
C LEU A 119 -18.14 -6.85 -3.35
N SER A 120 -18.45 -7.68 -2.36
CA SER A 120 -19.20 -8.91 -2.58
C SER A 120 -20.62 -8.63 -3.07
N GLY A 121 -21.28 -7.60 -2.52
CA GLY A 121 -22.64 -7.21 -2.88
C GLY A 121 -22.80 -6.70 -4.32
N ILE A 122 -21.75 -6.11 -4.89
CA ILE A 122 -21.72 -5.70 -6.30
C ILE A 122 -21.24 -6.83 -7.25
N GLY A 123 -20.95 -8.02 -6.72
CA GLY A 123 -20.62 -9.20 -7.51
C GLY A 123 -19.13 -9.46 -7.74
N ILE A 124 -18.21 -8.78 -7.04
CA ILE A 124 -16.77 -9.09 -7.18
C ILE A 124 -16.48 -10.49 -6.62
N PRO A 125 -15.81 -11.37 -7.38
CA PRO A 125 -15.45 -12.71 -6.90
C PRO A 125 -14.49 -12.68 -5.70
N GLN A 126 -14.66 -13.61 -4.76
CA GLN A 126 -13.88 -13.69 -3.51
C GLN A 126 -12.36 -13.83 -3.75
N GLU A 127 -11.96 -14.48 -4.84
CA GLU A 127 -10.58 -14.72 -5.23
C GLU A 127 -9.88 -13.45 -5.72
N LYS A 128 -10.64 -12.44 -6.14
CA LYS A 128 -10.12 -11.13 -6.52
C LYS A 128 -9.93 -10.22 -5.30
N ILE A 129 -10.64 -10.45 -4.19
CA ILE A 129 -10.58 -9.60 -3.00
C ILE A 129 -9.52 -10.15 -2.04
N ARG A 130 -8.43 -9.41 -1.80
CA ARG A 130 -7.26 -9.86 -1.02
C ARG A 130 -7.01 -8.94 0.18
N ILE A 131 -6.86 -9.51 1.37
CA ILE A 131 -6.51 -8.75 2.59
C ILE A 131 -5.00 -8.62 2.76
N VAL A 132 -4.54 -7.44 3.19
CA VAL A 132 -3.20 -7.22 3.75
C VAL A 132 -3.33 -6.74 5.18
N PHE A 133 -2.80 -7.50 6.14
CA PHE A 133 -2.68 -7.07 7.53
C PHE A 133 -1.51 -6.10 7.61
N ASN A 134 -1.79 -4.84 7.88
CA ASN A 134 -0.80 -3.79 7.91
C ASN A 134 -0.57 -3.29 9.34
N ARG A 135 0.66 -2.85 9.62
CA ARG A 135 1.08 -2.37 10.94
C ARG A 135 0.87 -3.40 12.05
N VAL A 136 1.24 -4.64 11.78
CA VAL A 136 1.14 -5.72 12.77
C VAL A 136 2.31 -5.62 13.75
N ASP A 137 2.01 -5.56 15.04
CA ASP A 137 3.04 -5.44 16.10
C ASP A 137 3.54 -6.81 16.58
N SER A 138 2.64 -7.79 16.64
CA SER A 138 2.85 -9.08 17.28
C SER A 138 2.34 -10.24 16.44
N ASP A 139 1.03 -10.51 16.42
CA ASP A 139 0.43 -11.63 15.70
C ASP A 139 -0.98 -11.30 15.18
N VAL A 140 -1.30 -11.86 14.02
CA VAL A 140 -2.57 -11.60 13.33
C VAL A 140 -3.78 -12.17 14.07
N ASP A 141 -3.65 -13.31 14.74
CA ASP A 141 -4.77 -13.96 15.44
C ASP A 141 -5.29 -13.10 16.60
N ASP A 142 -4.38 -12.43 17.31
CA ASP A 142 -4.71 -11.60 18.46
C ASP A 142 -5.17 -10.20 18.04
N GLU A 143 -4.53 -9.63 17.02
CA GLU A 143 -4.77 -8.24 16.61
C GLU A 143 -5.97 -8.06 15.67
N PHE A 144 -6.34 -9.07 14.89
CA PHE A 144 -7.38 -8.96 13.85
C PHE A 144 -8.59 -9.89 14.06
N PRO A 145 -9.16 -9.97 15.27
CA PRO A 145 -10.18 -10.97 15.58
C PRO A 145 -11.46 -10.77 14.75
N PHE A 146 -11.82 -9.53 14.39
CA PHE A 146 -13.03 -9.25 13.63
C PHE A 146 -12.92 -9.69 12.17
N ILE A 147 -11.78 -9.43 11.53
CA ILE A 147 -11.51 -9.87 10.15
C ILE A 147 -11.50 -11.39 10.08
N LEU A 148 -10.81 -12.05 11.01
CA LEU A 148 -10.73 -13.51 11.07
C LEU A 148 -12.09 -14.15 11.33
N ALA A 149 -12.90 -13.57 12.23
CA ALA A 149 -14.26 -14.02 12.47
C ALA A 149 -15.15 -13.83 11.23
N ARG A 150 -15.02 -12.70 10.51
CA ARG A 150 -15.78 -12.45 9.27
C ARG A 150 -15.43 -13.48 8.20
N TYR A 151 -14.14 -13.73 7.98
CA TYR A 151 -13.67 -14.71 6.99
C TYR A 151 -14.21 -16.12 7.27
N LYS A 152 -14.16 -16.57 8.53
CA LYS A 152 -14.69 -17.88 8.94
C LYS A 152 -16.19 -18.03 8.64
N LYS A 153 -16.95 -16.94 8.73
CA LYS A 153 -18.42 -16.95 8.59
C LYS A 153 -18.87 -16.93 7.13
N GLU A 154 -18.37 -15.98 6.33
CA GLU A 154 -18.94 -15.72 4.99
C GLU A 154 -18.08 -16.22 3.83
N LYS A 155 -16.75 -16.27 4.01
CA LYS A 155 -15.80 -16.63 2.94
C LYS A 155 -16.05 -15.86 1.63
N ASN A 156 -16.26 -14.55 1.71
CA ASN A 156 -16.50 -13.67 0.56
C ASN A 156 -15.25 -12.90 0.08
N PHE A 157 -14.07 -13.24 0.60
CA PHE A 157 -12.79 -12.67 0.22
C PHE A 157 -11.67 -13.67 0.52
N THR A 158 -10.46 -13.43 0.01
CA THR A 158 -9.30 -14.26 0.29
C THR A 158 -8.46 -13.70 1.44
N LEU A 159 -8.15 -14.57 2.40
CA LEU A 159 -7.31 -14.26 3.55
C LEU A 159 -6.12 -15.22 3.62
N ASN A 160 -4.91 -14.65 3.68
CA ASN A 160 -3.69 -15.37 4.00
C ASN A 160 -2.94 -14.58 5.08
N LYS A 161 -2.74 -15.17 6.27
CA LYS A 161 -2.05 -14.50 7.39
C LYS A 161 -0.59 -14.15 7.09
N LYS A 162 0.00 -14.76 6.05
CA LYS A 162 1.34 -14.40 5.57
C LYS A 162 1.38 -13.06 4.86
N CYS A 163 0.24 -12.51 4.44
CA CYS A 163 0.11 -11.17 3.88
C CYS A 163 0.12 -10.12 5.00
N THR A 164 1.19 -10.12 5.78
CA THR A 164 1.39 -9.30 6.97
C THR A 164 2.59 -8.37 6.79
N ILE A 165 2.33 -7.07 6.83
CA ILE A 165 3.34 -6.02 6.91
C ILE A 165 3.48 -5.63 8.38
N PHE A 166 4.67 -5.83 8.93
CA PHE A 166 4.95 -5.49 10.32
C PHE A 166 5.11 -3.99 10.51
N GLU A 167 4.75 -3.50 11.70
CA GLU A 167 5.00 -2.12 12.09
C GLU A 167 6.50 -1.82 12.05
N ASN A 168 6.86 -0.69 11.43
CA ASN A 168 8.25 -0.31 11.28
C ASN A 168 8.42 1.20 11.12
N GLU A 169 9.26 1.80 11.98
CA GLU A 169 9.60 3.23 11.95
C GLU A 169 10.21 3.70 10.62
N LEU A 170 10.74 2.76 9.81
CA LEU A 170 11.27 3.06 8.49
C LEU A 170 10.23 3.75 7.60
N PHE A 171 8.96 3.34 7.63
CA PHE A 171 7.95 3.89 6.72
C PHE A 171 7.69 5.38 6.98
N ASP A 172 7.64 5.78 8.25
CA ASP A 172 7.47 7.19 8.61
C ASP A 172 8.71 8.01 8.23
N ALA A 173 9.91 7.47 8.47
CA ALA A 173 11.16 8.12 8.10
C ALA A 173 11.32 8.29 6.58
N LEU A 174 10.88 7.29 5.80
CA LEU A 174 10.88 7.33 4.34
C LEU A 174 9.91 8.38 3.79
N SER A 175 8.71 8.47 4.37
CA SER A 175 7.71 9.49 4.03
C SER A 175 8.23 10.90 4.27
N ILE A 176 8.85 11.17 5.41
CA ILE A 176 9.43 12.49 5.72
C ILE A 176 10.57 12.84 4.74
N LYS A 177 11.36 11.84 4.31
CA LYS A 177 12.51 12.03 3.42
C LYS A 177 12.15 11.99 1.93
N GLY A 178 10.91 11.63 1.56
CA GLY A 178 10.52 11.41 0.17
C GLY A 178 11.32 10.29 -0.51
N LEU A 179 11.65 9.22 0.23
CA LEU A 179 12.45 8.10 -0.27
C LEU A 179 11.63 6.81 -0.28
N THR A 180 12.02 5.88 -1.16
CA THR A 180 11.51 4.50 -1.14
C THR A 180 12.50 3.54 -0.46
N VAL A 181 12.00 2.37 -0.04
CA VAL A 181 12.84 1.27 0.45
C VAL A 181 13.90 0.90 -0.58
N ASP A 182 13.54 0.84 -1.87
CA ASP A 182 14.47 0.47 -2.93
C ASP A 182 15.47 1.58 -3.24
N ALA A 183 15.06 2.86 -3.23
CA ALA A 183 15.99 3.98 -3.35
C ALA A 183 17.05 3.92 -2.26
N LEU A 184 16.62 3.69 -1.01
CA LEU A 184 17.50 3.57 0.14
C LEU A 184 18.47 2.37 0.05
N LEU A 185 18.01 1.24 -0.50
CA LEU A 185 18.85 0.04 -0.68
C LEU A 185 19.77 0.12 -1.90
N SER A 186 19.39 0.89 -2.93
CA SER A 186 20.20 1.13 -4.12
C SER A 186 21.35 2.11 -3.89
N ASP A 187 21.24 2.95 -2.85
CA ASP A 187 22.30 3.88 -2.49
C ASP A 187 23.55 3.11 -2.03
N THR A 188 24.65 3.31 -2.75
CA THR A 188 25.95 2.63 -2.52
C THR A 188 26.82 3.31 -1.48
N THR A 189 26.38 4.45 -0.91
CA THR A 189 27.14 5.21 0.09
C THR A 189 27.40 4.39 1.36
N ASP A 190 28.68 4.22 1.70
CA ASP A 190 29.12 3.59 2.95
C ASP A 190 29.15 4.61 4.10
N TYR A 191 27.96 4.89 4.63
CA TYR A 191 27.78 5.80 5.76
C TYR A 191 28.57 5.40 7.02
N LYS A 192 28.82 4.10 7.22
CA LYS A 192 29.62 3.61 8.36
C LYS A 192 31.08 4.01 8.21
N SER A 193 31.62 3.93 7.00
CA SER A 193 32.98 4.40 6.71
C SER A 193 33.08 5.92 6.78
N LEU A 194 32.06 6.66 6.29
CA LEU A 194 32.02 8.12 6.43
C LEU A 194 32.06 8.58 7.89
N LEU A 195 31.27 7.93 8.77
CA LEU A 195 31.29 8.19 10.22
C LEU A 195 32.65 7.95 10.87
N LYS A 196 33.35 6.89 10.45
CA LYS A 196 34.66 6.53 11.02
C LYS A 196 35.78 7.44 10.54
N ALA A 197 35.76 7.80 9.27
CA ALA A 197 36.82 8.57 8.62
C ALA A 197 36.73 10.07 8.94
N ASN A 198 35.52 10.59 9.17
CA ASN A 198 35.29 12.04 9.31
C ASN A 198 34.85 12.40 10.74
N LYS A 199 35.72 12.17 11.73
CA LYS A 199 35.42 12.47 13.15
C LYS A 199 35.26 13.97 13.43
N GLU A 200 35.93 14.81 12.66
CA GLU A 200 35.90 16.27 12.79
C GLU A 200 34.74 16.92 12.01
N ALA A 201 33.92 16.14 11.30
CA ALA A 201 32.74 16.66 10.62
C ALA A 201 31.71 17.20 11.62
N SER A 202 30.84 18.09 11.14
CA SER A 202 29.83 18.71 12.00
C SER A 202 28.86 17.68 12.58
N ASP A 203 28.29 17.95 13.76
CA ASP A 203 27.27 17.09 14.37
C ASP A 203 26.10 16.82 13.41
N LYS A 204 25.74 17.81 12.60
CA LYS A 204 24.69 17.68 11.58
C LYS A 204 25.03 16.60 10.53
N GLU A 205 26.24 16.63 9.97
CA GLU A 205 26.68 15.65 8.96
C GLU A 205 26.82 14.25 9.58
N ARG A 206 27.38 14.18 10.78
CA ARG A 206 27.55 12.92 11.49
C ARG A 206 26.21 12.28 11.85
N ASN A 207 25.25 13.06 12.35
CA ASN A 207 23.89 12.58 12.62
C ASN A 207 23.22 12.10 11.32
N MET A 208 23.32 12.85 10.22
CA MET A 208 22.79 12.42 8.93
C MET A 208 23.35 11.07 8.48
N TRP A 209 24.67 10.84 8.59
CA TRP A 209 25.26 9.55 8.22
C TRP A 209 24.82 8.41 9.16
N ALA A 210 24.70 8.67 10.46
CA ALA A 210 24.20 7.69 11.43
C ALA A 210 22.75 7.30 11.12
N ASP A 211 21.89 8.29 10.86
CA ASP A 211 20.50 8.10 10.48
C ASP A 211 20.40 7.26 9.20
N MET A 212 21.10 7.63 8.14
CA MET A 212 21.06 6.90 6.88
C MET A 212 21.60 5.47 6.99
N PHE A 213 22.62 5.24 7.82
CA PHE A 213 23.10 3.89 8.13
C PHE A 213 22.04 3.05 8.85
N GLY A 214 21.36 3.64 9.85
CA GLY A 214 20.26 3.00 10.57
C GLY A 214 19.11 2.63 9.63
N LEU A 215 18.64 3.59 8.84
CA LEU A 215 17.56 3.37 7.87
C LEU A 215 17.91 2.27 6.86
N LYS A 216 19.12 2.27 6.28
CA LYS A 216 19.57 1.19 5.37
C LYS A 216 19.55 -0.18 6.04
N SER A 217 19.85 -0.24 7.34
CA SER A 217 19.87 -1.49 8.09
C SER A 217 18.45 -2.04 8.28
N LEU A 218 17.48 -1.18 8.59
CA LEU A 218 16.05 -1.53 8.69
C LEU A 218 15.47 -1.94 7.32
N ALA A 219 15.82 -1.21 6.26
CA ALA A 219 15.30 -1.42 4.91
C ALA A 219 15.48 -2.84 4.38
N LYS A 220 16.57 -3.52 4.75
CA LYS A 220 16.81 -4.92 4.35
C LYS A 220 15.77 -5.88 4.94
N GLY A 221 15.38 -5.66 6.20
CA GLY A 221 14.35 -6.47 6.86
C GLY A 221 12.97 -6.19 6.26
N VAL A 222 12.65 -4.92 6.08
CA VAL A 222 11.39 -4.47 5.48
C VAL A 222 11.24 -4.99 4.05
N LYS A 223 12.28 -4.89 3.21
CA LYS A 223 12.23 -5.43 1.83
C LYS A 223 11.91 -6.92 1.80
N ARG A 224 12.57 -7.73 2.65
CA ARG A 224 12.29 -9.18 2.74
C ARG A 224 10.86 -9.47 3.18
N ASN A 225 10.34 -8.69 4.14
CA ASN A 225 8.94 -8.84 4.56
C ASN A 225 7.99 -8.51 3.41
N LEU A 226 8.21 -7.40 2.71
CA LEU A 226 7.40 -7.00 1.56
C LEU A 226 7.50 -8.02 0.38
N ASP A 227 8.67 -8.59 0.11
CA ASP A 227 8.85 -9.68 -0.86
C ASP A 227 7.99 -10.88 -0.47
N TYR A 228 8.10 -11.31 0.78
CA TYR A 228 7.31 -12.43 1.30
C TYR A 228 5.80 -12.17 1.28
N VAL A 229 5.35 -10.94 1.57
CA VAL A 229 3.94 -10.56 1.50
C VAL A 229 3.43 -10.66 0.07
N TYR A 230 4.18 -10.14 -0.91
CA TYR A 230 3.79 -10.16 -2.32
C TYR A 230 3.63 -11.59 -2.85
N ASP A 231 4.61 -12.46 -2.59
CA ASP A 231 4.61 -13.87 -2.99
C ASP A 231 3.45 -14.68 -2.38
N ASN A 232 2.85 -14.18 -1.30
CA ASN A 232 1.72 -14.83 -0.62
C ASN A 232 0.36 -14.17 -0.93
N LEU A 233 0.38 -13.00 -1.56
CA LEU A 233 -0.81 -12.21 -1.89
C LEU A 233 -1.41 -12.62 -3.24
N PHE A 234 -0.57 -13.02 -4.19
CA PHE A 234 -0.92 -13.44 -5.55
C PHE A 234 -0.50 -14.88 -5.80
#